data_AF-A0A813EY15-F1
#
_entry.id   AF-A0A813EY15-F1
#
_cell.length_a   1.000
_cell.length_b   1.000
_cell.length_c   1.000
_cell.angle_alpha   90.00
_cell.angle_beta   90.00
_cell.angle_gamma   90.00
#
_symmetry.space_group_name_H-M   'P 1'
#
loop_
_entity.id
_entity.type
_entity.pdbx_description
1 polymer ?
#
loop_
_entity_poly.entity_id
_entity_poly.type
_entity_poly.pdbx_seq_one_letter_code
_entity_poly.pdbx_strand_id
1 'polypeptide(L)'
;GLLKSRTLQVAFSALTRSRAGRAVLRAAAGSSDGLGLSDRRSSSRGPGEIEAGRLLQEIVGRAAAVPAPLTKQLLTLLSDACDERSRAQKLPAAGAQTLPSSAQDAGGLEVAEQDLQWVLTLLASSLTDAGEASLQEDRLLQSSLAQLLSRGPEPRTAAAAAAVQVGAEAWAAWPGNGQWFRAQVSALHGASGVEVAWLRRGVSGAGEGDEYLSSTGCDELQFTRLDTAAVQSLGPERPSPLEEGTEDDLWKKHLARAEEHARSFRDLRGVCDRLALGAARPRGAAAAAGAEPLRSSALHLVAMREESELRIEALLRAAEERANAGRDTEVQLKGSSQGFEAEIESMRQEQEALLSRVKQLQTEREELRVKLQALDEQVEVAMEACASAAERESQASSGIVTNLAKLGLHLASHSRQHDAALQHTILLDSSNAVCDAMRFAGQHSGEAKSNKQELTGAPHHYVWAALVQALVLAPTSSAEIKTALKQYADQVPAPSALESSIWVCTIARAFAKDKSRITLSVDASVSAILDSVLRGLVLAGGMSSMEFLRDPRQN
;
A
#
# COMPACT_ATOMS: atom_id res chain seq x y z
N GLY A 1 -3.23 -4.80 34.45
CA GLY A 1 -4.14 -3.94 35.22
C GLY A 1 -5.22 -4.73 35.95
N LEU A 2 -6.28 -5.14 35.24
CA LEU A 2 -7.56 -5.61 35.83
C LEU A 2 -7.47 -6.66 36.94
N LEU A 3 -6.62 -7.68 36.80
CA LEU A 3 -6.44 -8.70 37.85
C LEU A 3 -5.81 -8.12 39.12
N LYS A 4 -4.85 -7.19 39.01
CA LYS A 4 -4.16 -6.57 40.16
C LYS A 4 -5.10 -5.66 40.96
N SER A 5 -5.89 -4.82 40.27
CA SER A 5 -6.87 -3.94 40.91
C SER A 5 -7.97 -4.74 41.61
N ARG A 6 -8.51 -5.79 40.96
CA ARG A 6 -9.53 -6.65 41.57
C ARG A 6 -8.99 -7.45 42.76
N THR A 7 -7.75 -7.94 42.70
CA THR A 7 -7.13 -8.63 43.85
C THR A 7 -6.88 -7.70 45.03
N LEU A 8 -6.47 -6.46 44.80
CA LEU A 8 -6.30 -5.47 45.86
C LEU A 8 -7.64 -5.05 46.45
N GLN A 9 -8.67 -4.86 45.61
CA GLN A 9 -10.03 -4.56 46.07
C GLN A 9 -10.59 -5.70 46.94
N VAL A 10 -10.40 -6.95 46.53
CA VAL A 10 -10.79 -8.13 47.33
C VAL A 10 -9.99 -8.17 48.64
N ALA A 11 -8.68 -7.93 48.60
CA ALA A 11 -7.83 -7.89 49.79
C ALA A 11 -8.27 -6.77 50.76
N PHE A 12 -8.55 -5.56 50.29
CA PHE A 12 -9.08 -4.48 51.10
C PHE A 12 -10.44 -4.82 51.70
N SER A 13 -11.36 -5.37 50.91
CA SER A 13 -12.67 -5.81 51.41
C SER A 13 -12.56 -6.89 52.49
N ALA A 14 -11.53 -7.74 52.44
CA ALA A 14 -11.26 -8.74 53.46
C ALA A 14 -10.62 -8.11 54.72
N LEU A 15 -9.72 -7.14 54.54
CA LEU A 15 -9.09 -6.40 55.64
C LEU A 15 -10.10 -5.57 56.43
N THR A 16 -11.08 -4.94 55.77
CA THR A 16 -12.12 -4.14 56.45
C THR A 16 -13.05 -5.00 57.32
N ARG A 17 -13.34 -6.23 56.90
CA ARG A 17 -14.22 -7.17 57.62
C ARG A 17 -13.61 -7.70 58.92
N SER A 18 -12.29 -7.92 58.96
CA SER A 18 -11.62 -8.52 60.12
C SER A 18 -11.07 -7.49 61.12
N ARG A 19 -11.14 -7.78 62.43
CA ARG A 19 -10.57 -6.90 63.48
C ARG A 19 -9.05 -6.70 63.31
N ALA A 20 -8.34 -7.76 62.94
CA ALA A 20 -6.91 -7.73 62.66
C ALA A 20 -6.60 -6.91 61.40
N GLY A 21 -7.37 -7.08 60.32
CA GLY A 21 -7.20 -6.30 59.10
C GLY A 21 -7.43 -4.80 59.32
N ARG A 22 -8.43 -4.42 60.13
CA ARG A 22 -8.63 -3.01 60.55
C ARG A 22 -7.46 -2.47 61.38
N ALA A 23 -6.84 -3.30 62.21
CA ALA A 23 -5.64 -2.89 62.95
C ALA A 23 -4.45 -2.64 62.02
N VAL A 24 -4.29 -3.48 60.98
CA VAL A 24 -3.29 -3.29 59.91
C VAL A 24 -3.56 -2.03 59.09
N LEU A 25 -4.82 -1.73 58.75
CA LEU A 25 -5.20 -0.48 58.07
C LEU A 25 -4.88 0.76 58.92
N ARG A 26 -5.19 0.73 60.22
CA ARG A 26 -4.80 1.78 61.19
C ARG A 26 -3.28 1.93 61.35
N ALA A 27 -2.54 0.84 61.21
CA ALA A 27 -1.08 0.88 61.24
C ALA A 27 -0.52 1.48 59.95
N ALA A 28 -1.07 1.10 58.78
CA ALA A 28 -0.69 1.65 57.48
C ALA A 28 -0.96 3.16 57.38
N ALA A 29 -2.12 3.62 57.86
CA ALA A 29 -2.48 5.04 57.91
C ALA A 29 -1.53 5.87 58.80
N GLY A 30 -0.99 5.26 59.87
CA GLY A 30 -0.12 5.91 60.86
C GLY A 30 1.38 5.83 60.59
N SER A 31 1.85 5.00 59.64
CA SER A 31 3.27 4.64 59.47
C SER A 31 4.15 5.71 58.78
N SER A 32 3.63 6.90 58.52
CA SER A 32 4.18 7.77 57.46
C SER A 32 5.29 8.75 57.86
N ASP A 33 5.66 8.91 59.13
CA ASP A 33 6.76 9.83 59.46
C ASP A 33 7.95 9.06 59.99
N GLY A 34 8.97 8.89 59.14
CA GLY A 34 10.32 8.51 59.52
C GLY A 34 11.03 9.54 60.41
N LEU A 35 10.29 10.50 60.97
CA LEU A 35 10.74 11.43 61.99
C LEU A 35 10.22 10.90 63.33
N GLY A 36 11.12 10.29 64.10
CA GLY A 36 10.86 9.55 65.34
C GLY A 36 10.27 10.37 66.48
N LEU A 37 9.05 10.87 66.32
CA LEU A 37 8.21 11.37 67.40
C LEU A 37 7.27 10.23 67.81
N SER A 38 7.75 9.39 68.73
CA SER A 38 6.99 8.30 69.31
C SER A 38 5.79 8.84 70.08
N ASP A 39 4.60 8.80 69.48
CA ASP A 39 3.37 9.03 70.20
C ASP A 39 3.13 7.86 71.18
N ARG A 40 3.50 8.10 72.44
CA ARG A 40 3.56 7.11 73.55
C ARG A 40 2.19 6.52 73.94
N ARG A 41 1.09 6.89 73.29
CA ARG A 41 -0.26 6.38 73.59
C ARG A 41 -0.65 5.10 72.84
N SER A 42 0.25 4.53 72.03
CA SER A 42 -0.01 3.33 71.20
C SER A 42 0.47 2.00 71.79
N SER A 43 0.49 1.85 73.12
CA SER A 43 1.14 0.74 73.86
C SER A 43 0.51 -0.65 73.75
N SER A 44 -0.48 -0.87 72.88
CA SER A 44 -1.13 -2.18 72.70
C SER A 44 -1.07 -2.75 71.29
N ARG A 45 -0.39 -2.09 70.34
CA ARG A 45 -0.25 -2.64 68.97
C ARG A 45 0.86 -3.68 68.93
N GLY A 46 0.55 -4.87 68.41
CA GLY A 46 1.54 -5.91 68.22
C GLY A 46 2.59 -5.48 67.18
N PRO A 47 3.88 -5.81 67.35
CA PRO A 47 4.93 -5.44 66.39
C PRO A 47 4.64 -5.92 64.96
N GLY A 48 3.96 -7.07 64.82
CA GLY A 48 3.53 -7.59 63.51
C GLY A 48 2.45 -6.74 62.81
N GLU A 49 1.60 -6.02 63.54
CA GLU A 49 0.58 -5.15 62.92
C GLU A 49 1.21 -3.89 62.33
N ILE A 50 2.25 -3.37 62.98
CA ILE A 50 3.01 -2.19 62.52
C ILE A 50 3.77 -2.53 61.23
N GLU A 51 4.45 -3.68 61.21
CA GLU A 51 5.18 -4.14 60.04
C GLU A 51 4.26 -4.46 58.86
N ALA A 52 3.14 -5.17 59.11
CA ALA A 52 2.13 -5.43 58.10
C ALA A 52 1.50 -4.12 57.54
N GLY A 53 1.27 -3.13 58.40
CA GLY A 53 0.77 -1.82 58.00
C GLY A 53 1.76 -1.08 57.08
N ARG A 54 3.06 -1.09 57.42
CA ARG A 54 4.10 -0.49 56.58
C ARG A 54 4.20 -1.15 55.21
N LEU A 55 4.15 -2.49 55.17
CA LEU A 55 4.20 -3.26 53.92
C LEU A 55 2.95 -3.02 53.07
N LEU A 56 1.78 -2.89 53.68
CA LEU A 56 0.55 -2.53 52.97
C LEU A 56 0.68 -1.13 52.35
N GLN A 57 1.19 -0.14 53.09
CA GLN A 57 1.41 1.21 52.55
C GLN A 57 2.40 1.20 51.37
N GLU A 58 3.46 0.38 51.44
CA GLU A 58 4.43 0.23 50.36
C GLU A 58 3.83 -0.45 49.12
N ILE A 59 3.02 -1.50 49.30
CA ILE A 59 2.30 -2.17 48.20
C ILE A 59 1.35 -1.20 47.52
N VAL A 60 0.59 -0.43 48.29
CA VAL A 60 -0.40 0.53 47.78
C VAL A 60 0.29 1.70 47.11
N GLY A 61 1.37 2.23 47.69
CA GLY A 61 2.15 3.31 47.07
C GLY A 61 2.85 2.90 45.77
N ARG A 62 3.15 1.61 45.57
CA ARG A 62 3.69 1.09 44.31
C ARG A 62 2.61 0.68 43.31
N ALA A 63 1.41 0.33 43.77
CA ALA A 63 0.30 -0.09 42.93
C ALA A 63 -0.59 1.09 42.48
N ALA A 64 -0.70 2.13 43.31
CA ALA A 64 -1.43 3.35 43.00
C ALA A 64 -0.52 4.35 42.28
N ALA A 65 -1.03 5.00 41.24
CA ALA A 65 -0.37 6.10 40.54
C ALA A 65 -0.39 7.43 41.32
N VAL A 66 -0.67 7.35 42.61
CA VAL A 66 -1.20 8.44 43.41
C VAL A 66 -0.14 8.91 44.38
N PRO A 67 0.05 10.24 44.55
CA PRO A 67 1.03 10.76 45.51
C PRO A 67 0.85 10.14 46.90
N ALA A 68 1.96 9.74 47.51
CA ALA A 68 2.01 9.19 48.87
C ALA A 68 1.11 9.91 49.92
N PRO A 69 0.99 11.25 49.95
CA PRO A 69 0.09 11.92 50.89
C PRO A 69 -1.39 11.63 50.65
N LEU A 70 -1.83 11.49 49.39
CA LEU A 70 -3.22 11.15 49.06
C LEU A 70 -3.50 9.69 49.38
N THR A 71 -2.56 8.78 49.08
CA THR A 71 -2.65 7.36 49.47
C THR A 71 -2.82 7.20 50.98
N LYS A 72 -2.09 7.99 51.78
CA LYS A 72 -2.25 8.06 53.23
C LYS A 72 -3.66 8.52 53.62
N GLN A 73 -4.14 9.63 53.05
CA GLN A 73 -5.47 10.15 53.33
C GLN A 73 -6.57 9.13 53.01
N LEU A 74 -6.44 8.38 51.91
CA LEU A 74 -7.39 7.35 51.54
C LEU A 74 -7.38 6.14 52.49
N LEU A 75 -6.20 5.70 52.93
CA LEU A 75 -6.09 4.63 53.93
C LEU A 75 -6.61 5.08 55.30
N THR A 76 -6.41 6.33 55.68
CA THR A 76 -7.00 6.93 56.89
C THR A 76 -8.52 6.96 56.80
N LEU A 77 -9.07 7.49 55.70
CA LEU A 77 -10.52 7.53 55.48
C LEU A 77 -11.13 6.12 55.47
N LEU A 78 -10.45 5.14 54.88
CA LEU A 78 -10.92 3.75 54.88
C LEU A 78 -10.92 3.17 56.30
N SER A 79 -9.87 3.43 57.06
CA SER A 79 -9.78 3.03 58.46
C SER A 79 -10.90 3.64 59.30
N ASP A 80 -11.12 4.95 59.16
CA ASP A 80 -12.12 5.69 59.92
C ASP A 80 -13.54 5.21 59.57
N ALA A 81 -13.86 5.01 58.29
CA ALA A 81 -15.14 4.45 57.85
C ALA A 81 -15.37 3.03 58.40
N CYS A 82 -14.31 2.21 58.49
CA CYS A 82 -14.40 0.88 59.09
C CYS A 82 -14.66 0.90 60.60
N ASP A 83 -14.06 1.85 61.29
CA ASP A 83 -14.24 2.03 62.74
C ASP A 83 -15.64 2.58 63.04
N GLU A 84 -16.15 3.51 62.22
CA GLU A 84 -17.50 4.07 62.35
C GLU A 84 -18.58 3.01 62.07
N ARG A 85 -18.41 2.19 61.00
CA ARG A 85 -19.26 1.02 60.77
C ARG A 85 -19.23 0.04 61.95
N SER A 86 -18.04 -0.20 62.51
CA SER A 86 -17.88 -1.10 63.67
C SER A 86 -18.54 -0.53 64.94
N ARG A 87 -18.59 0.79 65.11
CA ARG A 87 -19.30 1.47 66.21
C ARG A 87 -20.80 1.38 66.02
N ALA A 88 -21.31 1.69 64.83
CA ALA A 88 -22.72 1.56 64.48
C ALA A 88 -23.23 0.13 64.70
N GLN A 89 -22.42 -0.89 64.40
CA GLN A 89 -22.77 -2.30 64.62
C GLN A 89 -22.70 -2.73 66.10
N LYS A 90 -21.98 -1.99 66.95
CA LYS A 90 -21.80 -2.29 68.38
C LYS A 90 -22.77 -1.56 69.28
N LEU A 91 -23.57 -0.60 68.79
CA LEU A 91 -24.66 -0.04 69.59
C LEU A 91 -25.62 -1.19 69.95
N PRO A 92 -25.71 -1.58 71.22
CA PRO A 92 -26.55 -2.68 71.61
C PRO A 92 -28.01 -2.25 71.47
N ALA A 93 -28.86 -3.17 71.00
CA ALA A 93 -30.32 -3.10 71.13
C ALA A 93 -30.78 -3.21 72.61
N ALA A 94 -30.06 -2.55 73.53
CA ALA A 94 -30.32 -2.53 74.96
C ALA A 94 -31.17 -1.30 75.28
N GLY A 95 -32.46 -1.43 74.98
CA GLY A 95 -33.46 -0.40 75.26
C GLY A 95 -34.82 -0.67 74.64
N ALA A 96 -35.18 -1.93 74.38
CA ALA A 96 -36.55 -2.29 74.04
C ALA A 96 -37.42 -2.16 75.30
N GLN A 97 -38.04 -1.01 75.49
CA GLN A 97 -39.45 -0.96 75.87
C GLN A 97 -40.08 0.42 75.62
N THR A 98 -41.14 0.37 74.80
CA THR A 98 -42.24 1.32 74.62
C THR A 98 -42.07 2.52 73.67
N LEU A 99 -42.71 2.34 72.49
CA LEU A 99 -43.49 3.34 71.71
C LEU A 99 -42.71 4.25 70.72
N PRO A 100 -43.38 4.73 69.63
CA PRO A 100 -43.19 4.10 68.32
C PRO A 100 -42.62 5.04 67.24
N SER A 101 -42.17 4.43 66.14
CA SER A 101 -42.25 4.95 64.77
C SER A 101 -41.64 6.33 64.50
N SER A 102 -40.32 6.40 64.36
CA SER A 102 -39.73 7.20 63.29
C SER A 102 -38.65 6.38 62.59
N ALA A 103 -38.75 6.29 61.27
CA ALA A 103 -37.87 5.51 60.39
C ALA A 103 -36.46 6.13 60.23
N GLN A 104 -35.94 6.82 61.26
CA GLN A 104 -34.71 7.61 61.17
C GLN A 104 -33.43 6.89 61.63
N ASP A 105 -33.52 5.85 62.47
CA ASP A 105 -32.31 5.20 63.01
C ASP A 105 -31.76 4.06 62.13
N ALA A 106 -32.55 3.53 61.20
CA ALA A 106 -32.04 2.60 60.17
C ALA A 106 -31.06 3.29 59.20
N GLY A 107 -31.19 4.61 59.03
CA GLY A 107 -30.34 5.39 58.13
C GLY A 107 -28.87 5.45 58.58
N GLY A 108 -28.57 5.35 59.87
CA GLY A 108 -27.18 5.47 60.34
C GLY A 108 -26.27 4.31 59.89
N LEU A 109 -26.79 3.08 59.89
CA LEU A 109 -26.03 1.91 59.42
C LEU A 109 -25.91 1.92 57.89
N GLU A 110 -26.98 2.32 57.19
CA GLU A 110 -26.97 2.45 55.73
C GLU A 110 -25.98 3.53 55.27
N VAL A 111 -25.94 4.69 55.95
CA VAL A 111 -24.99 5.77 55.65
C VAL A 111 -23.55 5.30 55.90
N ALA A 112 -23.26 4.60 57.01
CA ALA A 112 -21.90 4.10 57.29
C ALA A 112 -21.47 3.00 56.30
N GLU A 113 -22.40 2.16 55.83
CA GLU A 113 -22.11 1.17 54.78
C GLU A 113 -21.90 1.82 53.41
N GLN A 114 -22.69 2.84 53.10
CA GLN A 114 -22.55 3.64 51.89
C GLN A 114 -21.22 4.40 51.88
N ASP A 115 -20.84 5.07 52.98
CA ASP A 115 -19.56 5.77 53.11
C ASP A 115 -18.37 4.80 52.93
N LEU A 116 -18.43 3.61 53.53
CA LEU A 116 -17.40 2.59 53.34
C LEU A 116 -17.32 2.14 51.88
N GLN A 117 -18.47 1.94 51.22
CA GLN A 117 -18.52 1.55 49.82
C GLN A 117 -17.99 2.65 48.90
N TRP A 118 -18.26 3.93 49.22
CA TRP A 118 -17.71 5.08 48.50
C TRP A 118 -16.20 5.15 48.65
N VAL A 119 -15.68 5.01 49.87
CA VAL A 119 -14.23 5.04 50.10
C VAL A 119 -13.55 3.85 49.42
N LEU A 120 -14.12 2.65 49.45
CA LEU A 120 -13.60 1.49 48.71
C LEU A 120 -13.64 1.68 47.20
N THR A 121 -14.68 2.35 46.68
CA THR A 121 -14.80 2.67 45.25
C THR A 121 -13.77 3.72 44.84
N LEU A 122 -13.53 4.71 45.70
CA LEU A 122 -12.56 5.78 45.49
C LEU A 122 -11.12 5.25 45.63
N LEU A 123 -10.88 4.28 46.50
CA LEU A 123 -9.62 3.53 46.57
C LEU A 123 -9.43 2.63 45.35
N ALA A 124 -10.48 1.95 44.88
CA ALA A 124 -10.41 1.14 43.67
C ALA A 124 -10.17 1.98 42.41
N SER A 125 -10.76 3.18 42.31
CA SER A 125 -10.57 4.10 41.19
C SER A 125 -9.22 4.84 41.23
N SER A 126 -8.63 4.99 42.42
CA SER A 126 -7.27 5.52 42.58
C SER A 126 -6.20 4.43 42.43
N LEU A 127 -6.59 3.16 42.55
CA LEU A 127 -5.78 1.96 42.29
C LEU A 127 -5.92 1.41 40.86
N THR A 128 -6.84 1.93 40.04
CA THR A 128 -6.84 1.72 38.58
C THR A 128 -5.65 2.44 37.97
N ASP A 129 -4.51 1.78 38.11
CA ASP A 129 -3.27 1.75 37.33
C ASP A 129 -2.98 2.98 36.46
N ALA A 130 -1.81 3.62 36.66
CA ALA A 130 -1.23 4.53 35.67
C ALA A 130 -1.14 3.89 34.28
N GLY A 131 -1.03 2.55 34.23
CA GLY A 131 -1.13 1.76 33.00
C GLY A 131 -2.54 1.66 32.43
N GLU A 132 -3.60 1.76 33.24
CA GLU A 132 -5.00 1.80 32.77
C GLU A 132 -5.42 3.23 32.40
N ALA A 133 -4.92 4.23 33.10
CA ALA A 133 -4.96 5.63 32.66
C ALA A 133 -4.15 5.84 31.36
N SER A 134 -2.99 5.21 31.23
CA SER A 134 -2.19 5.18 29.99
C SER A 134 -2.84 4.35 28.90
N LEU A 135 -3.55 3.25 29.21
CA LEU A 135 -4.30 2.48 28.21
C LEU A 135 -5.61 3.17 27.84
N GLN A 136 -6.21 3.95 28.74
CA GLN A 136 -7.33 4.83 28.42
C GLN A 136 -6.86 6.04 27.64
N GLU A 137 -5.71 6.63 27.97
CA GLU A 137 -5.06 7.65 27.16
C GLU A 137 -4.61 7.09 25.82
N ASP A 138 -4.10 5.86 25.74
CA ASP A 138 -3.72 5.20 24.47
C ASP A 138 -4.95 4.79 23.68
N ARG A 139 -6.06 4.43 24.32
CA ARG A 139 -7.35 4.19 23.64
C ARG A 139 -8.02 5.49 23.23
N LEU A 140 -7.89 6.55 24.03
CA LEU A 140 -8.36 7.88 23.70
C LEU A 140 -7.50 8.46 22.59
N LEU A 141 -6.19 8.26 22.62
CA LEU A 141 -5.23 8.60 21.59
C LEU A 141 -5.48 7.75 20.36
N GLN A 142 -5.65 6.42 20.43
CA GLN A 142 -6.04 5.58 19.30
C GLN A 142 -7.42 5.95 18.76
N SER A 143 -8.38 6.34 19.59
CA SER A 143 -9.68 6.82 19.13
C SER A 143 -9.60 8.23 18.57
N SER A 144 -8.68 9.06 19.05
CA SER A 144 -8.39 10.41 18.53
C SER A 144 -7.54 10.34 17.27
N LEU A 145 -6.64 9.37 17.14
CA LEU A 145 -5.84 9.03 15.97
C LEU A 145 -6.75 8.38 14.95
N ALA A 146 -7.62 7.44 15.34
CA ALA A 146 -8.66 6.92 14.46
C ALA A 146 -9.64 8.02 14.08
N GLN A 147 -9.98 8.97 14.97
CA GLN A 147 -10.78 10.17 14.65
C GLN A 147 -10.01 11.23 13.87
N LEU A 148 -8.68 11.27 13.86
CA LEU A 148 -7.82 12.14 13.04
C LEU A 148 -7.40 11.49 11.72
N LEU A 149 -7.46 10.16 11.66
CA LEU A 149 -7.32 9.35 10.44
C LEU A 149 -8.68 9.24 9.74
N SER A 150 -9.80 9.30 10.48
CA SER A 150 -11.17 9.36 9.92
C SER A 150 -11.72 10.77 9.77
N ARG A 151 -11.34 11.75 10.61
CA ARG A 151 -11.21 13.17 10.19
C ARG A 151 -9.89 13.29 9.46
N GLY A 152 -9.81 12.70 8.27
CA GLY A 152 -8.82 13.15 7.29
C GLY A 152 -8.79 14.68 7.29
N PRO A 153 -7.61 15.29 7.09
CA PRO A 153 -7.36 16.70 7.34
C PRO A 153 -8.55 17.51 6.84
N GLU A 154 -9.20 18.23 7.76
CA GLU A 154 -10.20 19.22 7.35
C GLU A 154 -9.56 20.04 6.22
N PRO A 155 -10.24 20.26 5.09
CA PRO A 155 -9.62 20.64 3.83
C PRO A 155 -9.07 22.06 3.92
N ARG A 156 -7.91 22.20 4.55
CA ARG A 156 -7.04 23.34 4.36
C ARG A 156 -6.45 23.15 2.97
N THR A 157 -7.01 23.96 2.08
CA THR A 157 -6.77 24.03 0.64
C THR A 157 -7.35 22.87 -0.18
N ALA A 158 -8.68 22.84 -0.28
CA ALA A 158 -9.46 22.21 -1.37
C ALA A 158 -9.13 22.74 -2.79
N ALA A 159 -7.93 23.28 -3.02
CA ALA A 159 -7.49 23.82 -4.30
C ALA A 159 -6.50 22.92 -5.04
N ALA A 160 -5.96 21.87 -4.41
CA ALA A 160 -4.90 21.05 -5.02
C ALA A 160 -5.14 19.53 -5.01
N ALA A 161 -6.31 19.06 -4.55
CA ALA A 161 -6.74 17.68 -4.83
C ALA A 161 -7.34 17.62 -6.25
N ALA A 162 -6.54 17.98 -7.25
CA ALA A 162 -6.85 17.58 -8.62
C ALA A 162 -6.94 16.05 -8.62
N ALA A 163 -8.08 15.51 -9.03
CA ALA A 163 -8.35 14.08 -9.02
C ALA A 163 -7.17 13.35 -9.67
N VAL A 164 -6.43 12.59 -8.88
CA VAL A 164 -5.30 11.77 -9.34
C VAL A 164 -5.87 10.79 -10.37
N GLN A 165 -5.49 10.95 -11.64
CA GLN A 165 -6.00 10.12 -12.75
C GLN A 165 -5.09 8.91 -12.96
N VAL A 166 -5.68 7.77 -13.32
CA VAL A 166 -4.91 6.60 -13.77
C VAL A 166 -4.11 6.97 -15.03
N GLY A 167 -2.82 6.69 -15.02
CA GLY A 167 -1.85 7.04 -16.05
C GLY A 167 -1.14 8.37 -15.83
N ALA A 168 -1.56 9.20 -14.87
CA ALA A 168 -0.90 10.46 -14.56
C ALA A 168 0.38 10.24 -13.75
N GLU A 169 1.38 11.09 -13.98
CA GLU A 169 2.55 11.19 -13.12
C GLU A 169 2.18 11.92 -11.81
N ALA A 170 2.75 11.45 -10.71
CA ALA A 170 2.50 11.94 -9.37
C ALA A 170 3.78 11.86 -8.53
N TRP A 171 3.82 12.64 -7.46
CA TRP A 171 4.72 12.42 -6.35
C TRP A 171 4.11 11.39 -5.42
N ALA A 172 4.86 10.34 -5.08
CA ALA A 172 4.42 9.32 -4.15
C ALA A 172 5.46 9.11 -3.04
N ALA A 173 5.02 8.97 -1.79
CA ALA A 173 5.89 8.73 -0.65
C ALA A 173 6.31 7.26 -0.60
N TRP A 174 7.62 6.98 -0.58
CA TRP A 174 8.13 5.62 -0.48
C TRP A 174 7.94 5.08 0.95
N PRO A 175 7.33 3.90 1.11
CA PRO A 175 7.01 3.36 2.44
C PRO A 175 8.24 3.04 3.30
N GLY A 176 9.43 2.89 2.69
CA GLY A 176 10.65 2.57 3.43
C GLY A 176 11.28 3.74 4.16
N ASN A 177 11.15 4.98 3.65
CA ASN A 177 11.85 6.15 4.18
C ASN A 177 11.01 7.43 4.18
N GLY A 178 9.73 7.36 3.79
CA GLY A 178 8.83 8.52 3.74
C GLY A 178 9.22 9.59 2.72
N GLN A 179 10.25 9.37 1.89
CA GLN A 179 10.68 10.34 0.89
C GLN A 179 9.79 10.29 -0.34
N TRP A 180 9.58 11.45 -0.98
CA TRP A 180 8.74 11.58 -2.17
C TRP A 180 9.53 11.29 -3.43
N PHE A 181 9.04 10.37 -4.28
CA PHE A 181 9.63 10.02 -5.57
C PHE A 181 8.59 10.13 -6.69
N ARG A 182 9.07 10.28 -7.93
CA ARG A 182 8.22 10.26 -9.13
C ARG A 182 7.64 8.87 -9.35
N ALA A 183 6.32 8.79 -9.52
CA ALA A 183 5.61 7.58 -9.86
C ALA A 183 4.49 7.86 -10.86
N GLN A 184 4.04 6.84 -11.58
CA GLN A 184 2.87 6.88 -12.44
C GLN A 184 1.75 6.06 -11.80
N VAL A 185 0.54 6.62 -11.75
CA VAL A 185 -0.61 5.96 -11.13
C VAL A 185 -1.10 4.84 -12.04
N SER A 186 -1.04 3.58 -11.61
CA SER A 186 -1.47 2.43 -12.42
C SER A 186 -2.93 2.05 -12.19
N ALA A 187 -3.43 2.15 -10.95
CA ALA A 187 -4.83 1.83 -10.63
C ALA A 187 -5.33 2.60 -9.39
N LEU A 188 -6.64 2.82 -9.32
CA LEU A 188 -7.32 3.41 -8.16
C LEU A 188 -8.19 2.33 -7.49
N HIS A 189 -7.98 2.12 -6.19
CA HIS A 189 -8.66 1.12 -5.38
C HIS A 189 -9.59 1.77 -4.36
N GLY A 190 -10.72 2.29 -4.84
CA GLY A 190 -11.73 2.94 -4.00
C GLY A 190 -11.26 4.29 -3.43
N ALA A 191 -11.74 4.64 -2.23
CA ALA A 191 -11.48 5.95 -1.61
C ALA A 191 -10.10 6.08 -0.92
N SER A 192 -9.44 4.95 -0.61
CA SER A 192 -8.27 4.94 0.28
C SER A 192 -7.02 4.28 -0.30
N GLY A 193 -7.07 3.72 -1.51
CA GLY A 193 -5.93 3.03 -2.09
C GLY A 193 -5.60 3.52 -3.49
N VAL A 194 -4.33 3.81 -3.74
CA VAL A 194 -3.76 4.09 -5.07
C VAL A 194 -2.65 3.11 -5.33
N GLU A 195 -2.62 2.53 -6.51
CA GLU A 195 -1.51 1.70 -6.97
C GLU A 195 -0.62 2.54 -7.89
N VAL A 196 0.68 2.58 -7.61
CA VAL A 196 1.65 3.40 -8.35
C VAL A 196 2.80 2.53 -8.87
N ALA A 197 3.29 2.88 -10.06
CA ALA A 197 4.49 2.35 -10.69
C ALA A 197 5.61 3.41 -10.60
N TRP A 198 6.72 3.08 -9.95
CA TRP A 198 7.82 4.03 -9.73
C TRP A 198 8.55 4.34 -11.03
N LEU A 199 8.68 5.63 -11.36
CA LEU A 199 9.36 6.05 -12.59
C LEU A 199 10.87 5.97 -12.42
N ARG A 200 11.57 5.54 -13.47
CA ARG A 200 13.04 5.60 -13.56
C ARG A 200 13.47 6.86 -14.30
N ARG A 201 14.70 7.29 -14.04
CA ARG A 201 15.30 8.40 -14.77
C ARG A 201 15.39 8.05 -16.26
N GLY A 202 14.56 8.69 -17.07
CA GLY A 202 14.66 8.59 -18.53
C GLY A 202 15.98 9.17 -19.04
N VAL A 203 16.49 8.62 -20.14
CA VAL A 203 17.79 9.03 -20.76
C VAL A 203 17.71 10.46 -21.34
N SER A 204 16.52 11.05 -21.46
CA SER A 204 16.32 12.32 -22.13
C SER A 204 15.80 13.41 -21.18
N GLY A 205 16.72 14.06 -20.48
CA GLY A 205 16.54 15.45 -20.03
C GLY A 205 16.11 15.67 -18.57
N ALA A 206 17.04 16.26 -17.81
CA ALA A 206 16.82 17.22 -16.71
C ALA A 206 15.91 16.82 -15.52
N GLY A 207 16.53 16.18 -14.54
CA GLY A 207 16.06 16.13 -13.14
C GLY A 207 17.24 15.80 -12.21
N GLU A 208 17.26 16.35 -11.00
CA GLU A 208 18.23 15.98 -9.94
C GLU A 208 18.07 14.50 -9.60
N GLY A 209 19.18 13.83 -9.25
CA GLY A 209 19.22 12.38 -9.04
C GLY A 209 18.29 11.86 -7.94
N ASP A 210 17.80 12.74 -7.08
CA ASP A 210 17.05 12.41 -5.87
C ASP A 210 15.52 12.34 -6.07
N GLU A 211 15.03 12.61 -7.29
CA GLU A 211 13.60 12.58 -7.61
C GLU A 211 13.09 11.17 -8.01
N TYR A 212 14.00 10.29 -8.41
CA TYR A 212 13.68 8.95 -8.91
C TYR A 212 14.23 7.89 -7.97
N LEU A 213 13.49 6.81 -7.77
CA LEU A 213 13.96 5.71 -6.94
C LEU A 213 15.21 5.09 -7.59
N SER A 214 16.39 5.31 -7.01
CA SER A 214 17.63 4.74 -7.54
C SER A 214 17.54 3.21 -7.48
N SER A 215 17.70 2.56 -8.63
CA SER A 215 17.42 1.14 -8.84
C SER A 215 18.38 0.27 -8.03
N THR A 216 18.02 -0.03 -6.79
CA THR A 216 18.60 -1.12 -6.01
C THR A 216 17.88 -2.42 -6.36
N GLY A 217 18.02 -2.87 -7.62
CA GLY A 217 17.75 -4.27 -8.00
C GLY A 217 16.30 -4.79 -8.01
N CYS A 218 15.28 -3.96 -7.77
CA CYS A 218 13.88 -4.41 -7.84
C CYS A 218 13.29 -4.25 -9.26
N ASP A 219 12.58 -5.29 -9.71
CA ASP A 219 11.99 -5.46 -11.04
C ASP A 219 11.10 -4.29 -11.49
N GLU A 220 11.10 -4.04 -12.81
CA GLU A 220 10.45 -2.94 -13.54
C GLU A 220 8.92 -2.90 -13.44
N LEU A 221 8.31 -3.84 -12.73
CA LEU A 221 6.85 -4.02 -12.63
C LEU A 221 6.34 -4.05 -11.19
N GLN A 222 7.14 -3.66 -10.19
CA GLN A 222 6.68 -3.63 -8.80
C GLN A 222 5.74 -2.44 -8.58
N PHE A 223 4.45 -2.70 -8.77
CA PHE A 223 3.40 -1.83 -8.32
C PHE A 223 3.38 -1.79 -6.80
N THR A 224 3.31 -0.58 -6.24
CA THR A 224 3.18 -0.39 -4.79
C THR A 224 1.81 0.21 -4.50
N ARG A 225 1.06 -0.43 -3.62
CA ARG A 225 -0.22 0.09 -3.14
C ARG A 225 0.02 1.04 -1.97
N LEU A 226 -0.38 2.29 -2.15
CA LEU A 226 -0.22 3.39 -1.20
C LEU A 226 -1.59 3.95 -0.81
N ASP A 227 -1.63 4.65 0.32
CA ASP A 227 -2.79 5.45 0.71
C ASP A 227 -2.95 6.64 -0.26
N THR A 228 -4.17 7.09 -0.51
CA THR A 228 -4.43 8.30 -1.32
C THR A 228 -3.74 9.54 -0.74
N ALA A 229 -3.53 9.59 0.58
CA ALA A 229 -2.78 10.66 1.24
C ALA A 229 -1.27 10.64 0.94
N ALA A 230 -0.73 9.49 0.52
CA ALA A 230 0.68 9.31 0.17
C ALA A 230 0.97 9.56 -1.32
N VAL A 231 0.00 10.08 -2.09
CA VAL A 231 0.13 10.37 -3.52
C VAL A 231 -0.40 11.79 -3.81
N GLN A 232 0.42 12.61 -4.46
CA GLN A 232 0.09 13.97 -4.84
C GLN A 232 0.29 14.18 -6.35
N SER A 233 -0.70 14.77 -7.03
CA SER A 233 -0.58 15.09 -8.46
C SER A 233 0.66 15.94 -8.75
N LEU A 234 1.30 15.73 -9.91
CA LEU A 234 2.52 16.42 -10.29
C LEU A 234 2.38 17.95 -10.21
N GLY A 235 2.95 18.54 -9.15
CA GLY A 235 3.15 19.98 -9.01
C GLY A 235 4.55 20.42 -9.46
N PRO A 236 4.80 21.73 -9.58
CA PRO A 236 6.12 22.27 -9.92
C PRO A 236 7.16 22.05 -8.81
N GLU A 237 6.74 21.81 -7.57
CA GLU A 237 7.63 21.63 -6.43
C GLU A 237 7.46 20.23 -5.81
N ARG A 238 8.57 19.63 -5.40
CA ARG A 238 8.60 18.37 -4.67
C ARG A 238 7.98 18.58 -3.29
N PRO A 239 7.04 17.73 -2.83
CA PRO A 239 6.51 17.83 -1.49
C PRO A 239 7.64 17.66 -0.47
N SER A 240 7.69 18.53 0.53
CA SER A 240 8.67 18.41 1.60
C SER A 240 8.49 17.07 2.31
N PRO A 241 9.56 16.29 2.55
CA PRO A 241 9.45 15.10 3.38
C PRO A 241 8.86 15.49 4.74
N LEU A 242 7.96 14.68 5.29
CA LEU A 242 7.55 14.84 6.68
C LEU A 242 8.81 14.77 7.52
N GLU A 243 9.17 15.85 8.22
CA GLU A 243 10.41 15.93 8.96
C GLU A 243 10.52 14.76 9.97
N GLU A 244 11.47 13.85 9.75
CA GLU A 244 11.78 12.66 10.57
C GLU A 244 12.16 12.97 12.03
N GLY A 245 12.09 14.23 12.46
CA GLY A 245 12.62 14.70 13.74
C GLY A 245 11.77 14.39 14.98
N THR A 246 10.57 13.81 14.87
CA THR A 246 9.67 13.64 16.04
C THR A 246 9.33 12.20 16.40
N GLU A 247 9.27 11.27 15.45
CA GLU A 247 8.84 9.90 15.77
C GLU A 247 9.93 9.04 16.42
N ASP A 248 11.19 9.24 16.02
CA ASP A 248 12.30 8.41 16.52
C ASP A 248 12.65 8.72 18.00
N ASP A 249 12.48 9.98 18.40
CA ASP A 249 12.60 10.42 19.80
C ASP A 249 11.40 10.00 20.65
N LEU A 250 10.20 9.95 20.06
CA LEU A 250 9.02 9.40 20.72
C LEU A 250 9.19 7.89 20.94
N TRP A 251 9.68 7.17 19.94
CA TRP A 251 9.92 5.73 20.06
C TRP A 251 10.97 5.39 21.13
N LYS A 252 12.08 6.14 21.16
CA LYS A 252 13.10 6.01 22.23
C LYS A 252 12.53 6.32 23.62
N LYS A 253 11.66 7.32 23.74
CA LYS A 253 10.95 7.62 24.99
C LYS A 253 9.99 6.50 25.41
N HIS A 254 9.26 5.91 24.46
CA HIS A 254 8.35 4.79 24.73
C HIS A 254 9.12 3.53 25.15
N LEU A 255 10.25 3.23 24.50
CA LEU A 255 11.11 2.11 24.87
C LEU A 255 11.70 2.28 26.28
N ALA A 256 12.22 3.47 26.59
CA ALA A 256 12.75 3.78 27.92
C ALA A 256 11.68 3.62 29.02
N ARG A 257 10.44 4.07 28.74
CA ARG A 257 9.30 3.88 29.66
C ARG A 257 8.98 2.41 29.86
N ALA A 258 8.94 1.61 28.80
CA ALA A 258 8.64 0.17 28.90
C ALA A 258 9.70 -0.57 29.75
N GLU A 259 10.98 -0.23 29.62
CA GLU A 259 12.05 -0.81 30.42
C GLU A 259 11.96 -0.45 31.91
N GLU A 260 11.56 0.79 32.22
CA GLU A 260 11.34 1.24 33.60
C GLU A 260 10.22 0.43 34.27
N HIS A 261 9.11 0.20 33.55
CA HIS A 261 7.98 -0.60 34.06
C HIS A 261 8.38 -2.07 34.28
N ALA A 262 9.23 -2.64 33.43
CA ALA A 262 9.74 -4.00 33.58
C ALA A 262 10.68 -4.17 34.79
N ARG A 263 11.38 -3.11 35.22
CA ARG A 263 12.19 -3.12 36.46
C ARG A 263 11.29 -3.07 37.69
N SER A 264 10.34 -2.14 37.72
CA SER A 264 9.36 -1.99 38.81
C SER A 264 8.56 -3.28 39.06
N PHE A 265 8.25 -4.04 38.01
CA PHE A 265 7.56 -5.33 38.15
C PHE A 265 8.42 -6.42 38.83
N ARG A 266 9.72 -6.48 38.53
CA ARG A 266 10.64 -7.44 39.17
C ARG A 266 10.83 -7.15 40.65
N ASP A 267 10.93 -5.88 41.01
CA ASP A 267 11.08 -5.46 42.41
C ASP A 267 9.82 -5.76 43.24
N LEU A 268 8.63 -5.61 42.65
CA LEU A 268 7.35 -5.89 43.30
C LEU A 268 7.18 -7.39 43.57
N ARG A 269 7.65 -8.25 42.65
CA ARG A 269 7.68 -9.71 42.85
C ARG A 269 8.55 -10.10 44.05
N GLY A 270 9.73 -9.49 44.19
CA GLY A 270 10.62 -9.74 45.33
C GLY A 270 10.05 -9.32 46.70
N VAL A 271 9.15 -8.33 46.75
CA VAL A 271 8.43 -7.95 47.99
C VAL A 271 7.36 -8.98 48.33
N CYS A 272 6.59 -9.45 47.35
CA CYS A 272 5.56 -10.48 47.55
C CYS A 272 6.15 -11.81 48.04
N ASP A 273 7.31 -12.23 47.52
CA ASP A 273 7.96 -13.47 47.94
C ASP A 273 8.44 -13.42 49.40
N ARG A 274 8.87 -12.24 49.89
CA ARG A 274 9.25 -12.04 51.31
C ARG A 274 8.07 -12.11 52.26
N LEU A 275 6.90 -11.62 51.84
CA LEU A 275 5.66 -11.71 52.62
C LEU A 275 5.15 -13.15 52.74
N ALA A 276 5.28 -13.95 51.67
CA ALA A 276 4.90 -15.35 51.68
C ALA A 276 5.75 -16.19 52.65
N LEU A 277 7.04 -15.87 52.77
CA LEU A 277 7.97 -16.56 53.67
C LEU A 277 7.79 -16.20 55.17
N GLY A 278 7.17 -15.05 55.49
CA GLY A 278 6.92 -14.61 56.87
C GLY A 278 5.68 -15.24 57.55
N ALA A 279 4.76 -15.83 56.78
CA ALA A 279 3.47 -16.32 57.27
C ALA A 279 3.48 -17.78 57.81
N ALA A 280 4.58 -18.52 57.65
CA ALA A 280 4.67 -19.92 58.04
C ALA A 280 5.46 -20.12 59.36
N ARG A 281 4.84 -19.85 60.52
CA ARG A 281 5.38 -20.28 61.81
C ARG A 281 4.27 -20.73 62.77
N PRO A 282 4.26 -21.98 63.27
CA PRO A 282 3.21 -22.46 64.17
C PRO A 282 3.50 -22.04 65.62
N ARG A 283 2.47 -21.61 66.34
CA ARG A 283 2.53 -21.20 67.76
C ARG A 283 1.51 -22.01 68.55
N GLY A 284 1.98 -22.86 69.46
CA GLY A 284 1.15 -23.68 70.34
C GLY A 284 1.35 -23.40 71.84
N ALA A 285 0.29 -23.74 72.60
CA ALA A 285 0.21 -24.19 74.00
C ALA A 285 0.05 -23.21 75.20
N ALA A 286 -0.70 -23.74 76.19
CA ALA A 286 -0.91 -23.42 77.62
C ALA A 286 -2.17 -22.59 78.00
N ALA A 287 -3.23 -23.15 78.63
CA ALA A 287 -3.44 -23.61 80.03
C ALA A 287 -3.81 -22.43 80.98
N ALA A 288 -4.65 -22.47 82.04
CA ALA A 288 -5.65 -23.36 82.66
C ALA A 288 -6.28 -22.57 83.86
N ALA A 289 -7.30 -23.15 84.53
CA ALA A 289 -7.67 -23.02 85.96
C ALA A 289 -8.83 -22.08 86.43
N GLY A 290 -9.67 -22.65 87.32
CA GLY A 290 -10.57 -21.94 88.24
C GLY A 290 -11.74 -22.82 88.72
N ALA A 291 -11.69 -23.34 89.95
CA ALA A 291 -12.62 -24.31 90.56
C ALA A 291 -13.36 -23.76 91.81
N GLU A 292 -14.35 -24.55 92.28
CA GLU A 292 -15.08 -24.58 93.59
C GLU A 292 -16.46 -23.87 93.69
N PRO A 293 -17.40 -24.29 94.60
CA PRO A 293 -17.33 -25.39 95.57
C PRO A 293 -18.50 -26.41 95.59
N LEU A 294 -18.17 -27.59 96.13
CA LEU A 294 -18.91 -28.85 96.10
C LEU A 294 -19.85 -29.04 97.30
N ARG A 295 -21.14 -28.69 97.17
CA ARG A 295 -22.22 -29.31 97.98
C ARG A 295 -23.61 -29.26 97.35
N SER A 296 -23.84 -28.31 96.43
CA SER A 296 -24.82 -28.45 95.34
C SER A 296 -24.42 -29.55 94.34
N SER A 297 -23.16 -29.98 94.38
CA SER A 297 -22.54 -30.89 93.42
C SER A 297 -23.17 -32.27 93.38
N ALA A 298 -23.80 -32.82 94.44
CA ALA A 298 -24.43 -34.14 94.30
C ALA A 298 -25.75 -34.09 93.49
N LEU A 299 -26.62 -33.10 93.74
CA LEU A 299 -27.84 -32.86 92.96
C LEU A 299 -27.54 -32.26 91.58
N HIS A 300 -26.53 -31.41 91.51
CA HIS A 300 -26.00 -30.89 90.26
C HIS A 300 -25.27 -31.98 89.47
N LEU A 301 -24.66 -33.02 90.07
CA LEU A 301 -24.07 -34.15 89.35
C LEU A 301 -25.14 -35.12 88.84
N VAL A 302 -26.31 -35.23 89.50
CA VAL A 302 -27.45 -35.98 88.95
C VAL A 302 -28.11 -35.19 87.81
N ALA A 303 -28.38 -33.90 88.00
CA ALA A 303 -28.87 -33.02 86.94
C ALA A 303 -27.86 -32.87 85.79
N MET A 304 -26.55 -32.82 86.07
CA MET A 304 -25.49 -32.82 85.07
C MET A 304 -25.28 -34.20 84.46
N ARG A 305 -25.67 -35.30 85.13
CA ARG A 305 -25.69 -36.63 84.51
C ARG A 305 -26.83 -36.73 83.52
N GLU A 306 -28.06 -36.37 83.90
CA GLU A 306 -29.20 -36.31 83.00
C GLU A 306 -28.99 -35.29 81.87
N GLU A 307 -28.45 -34.11 82.18
CA GLU A 307 -28.08 -33.11 81.18
C GLU A 307 -26.90 -33.59 80.33
N SER A 308 -25.95 -34.35 80.89
CA SER A 308 -24.86 -34.96 80.10
C SER A 308 -25.37 -36.07 79.21
N GLU A 309 -26.35 -36.87 79.65
CA GLU A 309 -26.96 -37.95 78.87
C GLU A 309 -27.77 -37.34 77.72
N LEU A 310 -28.59 -36.32 77.99
CA LEU A 310 -29.30 -35.55 76.96
C LEU A 310 -28.33 -34.83 76.01
N ARG A 311 -27.24 -34.25 76.53
CA ARG A 311 -26.19 -33.66 75.68
C ARG A 311 -25.43 -34.71 74.90
N ILE A 312 -25.17 -35.90 75.45
CA ILE A 312 -24.53 -37.01 74.73
C ILE A 312 -25.45 -37.49 73.63
N GLU A 313 -26.74 -37.68 73.88
CA GLU A 313 -27.72 -38.03 72.84
C GLU A 313 -27.86 -36.93 71.78
N ALA A 314 -27.86 -35.66 72.17
CA ALA A 314 -27.88 -34.54 71.24
C ALA A 314 -26.58 -34.44 70.43
N LEU A 315 -25.42 -34.73 71.06
CA LEU A 315 -24.12 -34.78 70.38
C LEU A 315 -24.01 -35.99 69.46
N LEU A 316 -24.59 -37.14 69.83
CA LEU A 316 -24.67 -38.33 68.98
C LEU A 316 -25.57 -38.06 67.78
N ARG A 317 -26.76 -37.48 67.98
CA ARG A 317 -27.63 -37.04 66.87
C ARG A 317 -26.95 -35.99 65.98
N ALA A 318 -26.31 -34.98 66.56
CA ALA A 318 -25.57 -33.99 65.80
C ALA A 318 -24.33 -34.58 65.09
N ALA A 319 -23.70 -35.60 65.67
CA ALA A 319 -22.60 -36.34 65.04
C ALA A 319 -23.10 -37.21 63.87
N GLU A 320 -24.26 -37.86 64.01
CA GLU A 320 -24.92 -38.60 62.94
C GLU A 320 -25.39 -37.68 61.82
N GLU A 321 -26.02 -36.55 62.14
CA GLU A 321 -26.41 -35.52 61.17
C GLU A 321 -25.19 -34.95 60.43
N ARG A 322 -24.09 -34.66 61.14
CA ARG A 322 -22.84 -34.23 60.52
C ARG A 322 -22.19 -35.33 59.68
N ALA A 323 -22.25 -36.59 60.12
CA ALA A 323 -21.73 -37.72 59.35
C ALA A 323 -22.55 -37.93 58.07
N ASN A 324 -23.87 -37.79 58.13
CA ASN A 324 -24.76 -37.87 56.97
C ASN A 324 -24.55 -36.69 56.01
N ALA A 325 -24.47 -35.45 56.53
CA ALA A 325 -24.13 -34.28 55.71
C ALA A 325 -22.73 -34.42 55.08
N GLY A 326 -21.78 -35.03 55.81
CA GLY A 326 -20.45 -35.38 55.29
C GLY A 326 -20.52 -36.37 54.12
N ARG A 327 -21.37 -37.41 54.21
CA ARG A 327 -21.60 -38.35 53.11
C ARG A 327 -22.28 -37.69 51.91
N ASP A 328 -23.28 -36.85 52.13
CA ASP A 328 -24.01 -36.17 51.05
C ASP A 328 -23.08 -35.20 50.29
N THR A 329 -22.24 -34.45 51.02
CA THR A 329 -21.22 -33.59 50.40
C THR A 329 -20.15 -34.42 49.70
N GLU A 330 -19.74 -35.57 50.23
CA GLU A 330 -18.82 -36.49 49.55
C GLU A 330 -19.43 -37.04 48.24
N VAL A 331 -20.71 -37.41 48.24
CA VAL A 331 -21.42 -37.88 47.03
C VAL A 331 -21.52 -36.76 45.99
N GLN A 332 -21.85 -35.53 46.40
CA GLN A 332 -21.88 -34.37 45.51
C GLN A 332 -20.50 -34.06 44.94
N LEU A 333 -19.45 -34.07 45.77
CA LEU A 333 -18.08 -33.84 45.32
C LEU A 333 -17.61 -34.92 44.35
N LYS A 334 -17.95 -36.19 44.60
CA LYS A 334 -17.66 -37.29 43.68
C LYS A 334 -18.39 -37.12 42.35
N GLY A 335 -19.68 -36.80 42.36
CA GLY A 335 -20.47 -36.54 41.16
C GLY A 335 -19.92 -35.37 40.34
N SER A 336 -19.59 -34.25 40.98
CA SER A 336 -18.98 -33.09 40.32
C SER A 336 -17.57 -33.40 39.81
N SER A 337 -16.75 -34.11 40.58
CA SER A 337 -15.39 -34.49 40.13
C SER A 337 -15.43 -35.37 38.88
N GLN A 338 -16.33 -36.34 38.83
CA GLN A 338 -16.54 -37.19 37.65
C GLN A 338 -17.06 -36.39 36.45
N GLY A 339 -17.96 -35.43 36.69
CA GLY A 339 -18.44 -34.51 35.64
C GLY A 339 -17.31 -33.66 35.05
N PHE A 340 -16.45 -33.07 35.90
CA PHE A 340 -15.30 -32.30 35.44
C PHE A 340 -14.26 -33.17 34.75
N GLU A 341 -14.01 -34.40 35.21
CA GLU A 341 -13.11 -35.33 34.55
C GLU A 341 -13.62 -35.69 33.14
N ALA A 342 -14.92 -35.95 32.98
CA ALA A 342 -15.53 -36.20 31.68
C ALA A 342 -15.46 -34.97 30.74
N GLU A 343 -15.69 -33.77 31.26
CA GLU A 343 -15.59 -32.53 30.49
C GLU A 343 -14.14 -32.24 30.06
N ILE A 344 -13.16 -32.45 30.95
CA ILE A 344 -11.74 -32.32 30.63
C ILE A 344 -11.34 -33.31 29.54
N GLU A 345 -11.83 -34.56 29.61
CA GLU A 345 -11.52 -35.57 28.59
C GLU A 345 -12.18 -35.23 27.23
N SER A 346 -13.41 -34.73 27.24
CA SER A 346 -14.08 -34.22 26.03
C SER A 346 -13.29 -33.07 25.41
N MET A 347 -12.85 -32.08 26.21
CA MET A 347 -12.04 -30.97 25.71
C MET A 347 -10.68 -31.42 25.17
N ARG A 348 -10.07 -32.45 25.76
CA ARG A 348 -8.82 -33.02 25.23
C ARG A 348 -9.04 -33.66 23.86
N GLN A 349 -10.12 -34.42 23.69
CA GLN A 349 -10.47 -35.02 22.40
C GLN A 349 -10.74 -33.94 21.34
N GLU A 350 -11.44 -32.86 21.69
CA GLU A 350 -11.64 -31.72 20.79
C GLU A 350 -10.33 -31.03 20.45
N GLN A 351 -9.43 -30.82 21.41
CA GLN A 351 -8.10 -30.25 21.16
C GLN A 351 -7.27 -31.14 20.23
N GLU A 352 -7.27 -32.45 20.42
CA GLU A 352 -6.58 -33.39 19.53
C GLU A 352 -7.18 -33.39 18.12
N ALA A 353 -8.50 -33.34 17.99
CA ALA A 353 -9.18 -33.23 16.70
C ALA A 353 -8.81 -31.94 15.98
N LEU A 354 -8.82 -30.80 16.67
CA LEU A 354 -8.41 -29.51 16.10
C LEU A 354 -6.93 -29.50 15.71
N LEU A 355 -6.04 -30.06 16.53
CA LEU A 355 -4.63 -30.20 16.19
C LEU A 355 -4.42 -31.08 14.95
N SER A 356 -5.20 -32.16 14.81
CA SER A 356 -5.18 -33.00 13.60
C SER A 356 -5.63 -32.22 12.36
N ARG A 357 -6.67 -31.38 12.49
CA ARG A 357 -7.18 -30.55 11.40
C ARG A 357 -6.18 -29.46 11.00
N VAL A 358 -5.51 -28.84 11.96
CA VAL A 358 -4.45 -27.85 11.70
C VAL A 358 -3.31 -28.49 10.93
N LYS A 359 -2.88 -29.71 11.29
CA LYS A 359 -1.84 -30.44 10.55
C LYS A 359 -2.26 -30.73 9.11
N GLN A 360 -3.51 -31.15 8.88
CA GLN A 360 -4.04 -31.36 7.52
C GLN A 360 -4.04 -30.07 6.69
N LEU A 361 -4.50 -28.96 7.25
CA LEU A 361 -4.49 -27.66 6.56
C LEU A 361 -3.07 -27.17 6.26
N GLN A 362 -2.11 -27.48 7.13
CA GLN A 362 -0.69 -27.18 6.89
C GLN A 362 -0.13 -28.01 5.72
N THR A 363 -0.47 -29.29 5.62
CA THR A 363 -0.05 -30.13 4.49
C THR A 363 -0.70 -29.66 3.18
N GLU A 364 -2.00 -29.35 3.18
CA GLU A 364 -2.70 -28.81 2.01
C GLU A 364 -2.09 -27.47 1.55
N ARG A 365 -1.73 -26.59 2.49
CA ARG A 365 -1.06 -25.32 2.18
C ARG A 365 0.28 -25.54 1.50
N GLU A 366 1.06 -26.51 1.97
CA GLU A 366 2.37 -26.80 1.39
C GLU A 366 2.26 -27.42 -0.01
N GLU A 367 1.29 -28.33 -0.22
CA GLU A 367 0.98 -28.85 -1.55
C GLU A 367 0.56 -27.75 -2.53
N LEU A 368 -0.26 -26.79 -2.09
CA LEU A 368 -0.65 -25.65 -2.92
C LEU A 368 0.51 -24.72 -3.25
N ARG A 369 1.46 -24.52 -2.32
CA ARG A 369 2.68 -23.75 -2.60
C ARG A 369 3.54 -24.39 -3.67
N VAL A 370 3.76 -25.70 -3.59
CA VAL A 370 4.51 -26.45 -4.60
C VAL A 370 3.81 -26.34 -5.97
N LYS A 371 2.48 -26.43 -6.01
CA LYS A 371 1.70 -26.22 -7.25
C LYS A 371 1.84 -24.80 -7.81
N LEU A 372 1.83 -23.78 -6.95
CA LEU A 372 2.03 -22.39 -7.37
C LEU A 372 3.44 -22.18 -7.94
N GLN A 373 4.47 -22.68 -7.27
CA GLN A 373 5.84 -22.61 -7.78
C GLN A 373 5.99 -23.27 -9.15
N ALA A 374 5.37 -24.45 -9.36
CA ALA A 374 5.39 -25.13 -10.65
C ALA A 374 4.65 -24.34 -11.75
N LEU A 375 3.60 -23.57 -11.41
CA LEU A 375 2.92 -22.69 -12.36
C LEU A 375 3.76 -21.45 -12.67
N ASP A 376 4.45 -20.88 -11.68
CA ASP A 376 5.36 -19.75 -11.88
C ASP A 376 6.51 -20.14 -12.84
N GLU A 377 7.10 -21.33 -12.67
CA GLU A 377 8.10 -21.88 -13.60
C GLU A 377 7.55 -22.06 -15.03
N GLN A 378 6.29 -22.49 -15.17
CA GLN A 378 5.65 -22.60 -16.50
C GLN A 378 5.39 -21.23 -17.14
N VAL A 379 5.02 -20.23 -16.34
CA VAL A 379 4.84 -18.85 -16.83
C VAL A 379 6.17 -18.27 -17.26
N GLU A 380 7.24 -18.48 -16.51
CA GLU A 380 8.60 -18.04 -16.88
C GLU A 380 9.03 -18.63 -18.23
N VAL A 381 8.88 -19.95 -18.40
CA VAL A 381 9.17 -20.63 -19.68
C VAL A 381 8.31 -20.09 -20.83
N ALA A 382 7.02 -19.81 -20.58
CA ALA A 382 6.14 -19.23 -21.60
C ALA A 382 6.53 -17.80 -21.98
N MET A 383 6.97 -16.99 -21.00
CA MET A 383 7.45 -15.63 -21.22
C MET A 383 8.75 -15.62 -22.04
N GLU A 384 9.70 -16.51 -21.74
CA GLU A 384 10.92 -16.69 -22.53
C GLU A 384 10.61 -17.13 -23.97
N ALA A 385 9.65 -18.03 -24.15
CA ALA A 385 9.19 -18.48 -25.47
C ALA A 385 8.55 -17.33 -26.26
N CYS A 386 7.75 -16.48 -25.61
CA CYS A 386 7.16 -15.27 -26.20
C CYS A 386 8.23 -14.25 -26.61
N ALA A 387 9.21 -13.98 -25.74
CA ALA A 387 10.32 -13.09 -26.06
C ALA A 387 11.13 -13.60 -27.28
N SER A 388 11.43 -14.89 -27.30
CA SER A 388 12.10 -15.56 -28.42
C SER A 388 11.28 -15.53 -29.72
N ALA A 389 9.95 -15.55 -29.63
CA ALA A 389 9.06 -15.42 -30.78
C ALA A 389 9.03 -13.99 -31.33
N ALA A 390 8.97 -12.99 -30.45
CA ALA A 390 9.01 -11.57 -30.82
C ALA A 390 10.34 -11.20 -31.49
N GLU A 391 11.46 -11.75 -31.02
CA GLU A 391 12.76 -11.55 -31.67
C GLU A 391 12.79 -12.13 -33.09
N ARG A 392 12.26 -13.34 -33.29
CA ARG A 392 12.13 -13.97 -34.61
C ARG A 392 11.23 -13.15 -35.55
N GLU A 393 10.13 -12.59 -35.04
CA GLU A 393 9.26 -11.70 -35.81
C GLU A 393 9.95 -10.41 -36.23
N SER A 394 10.73 -9.80 -35.33
CA SER A 394 11.54 -8.61 -35.63
C SER A 394 12.58 -8.90 -36.72
N GLN A 395 13.28 -10.04 -36.62
CA GLN A 395 14.25 -10.48 -37.63
C GLN A 395 13.58 -10.75 -38.99
N ALA A 396 12.41 -11.41 -39.00
CA ALA A 396 11.65 -11.66 -40.23
C ALA A 396 11.15 -10.36 -40.87
N SER A 397 10.64 -9.42 -40.06
CA SER A 397 10.15 -8.12 -40.52
C SER A 397 11.27 -7.28 -41.15
N SER A 398 12.45 -7.25 -40.53
CA SER A 398 13.65 -6.63 -41.11
C SER A 398 14.04 -7.27 -42.45
N GLY A 399 13.98 -8.59 -42.54
CA GLY A 399 14.19 -9.33 -43.79
C GLY A 399 13.19 -8.94 -44.90
N ILE A 400 11.91 -8.77 -44.56
CA ILE A 400 10.87 -8.36 -45.52
C ILE A 400 11.14 -6.93 -46.02
N VAL A 401 11.42 -5.98 -45.13
CA VAL A 401 11.68 -4.58 -45.50
C VAL A 401 12.89 -4.47 -46.43
N THR A 402 13.99 -5.17 -46.12
CA THR A 402 15.19 -5.16 -46.97
C THR A 402 14.92 -5.77 -48.35
N ASN A 403 14.15 -6.86 -48.43
CA ASN A 403 13.75 -7.46 -49.71
C ASN A 403 12.80 -6.56 -50.51
N LEU A 404 11.87 -5.89 -49.84
CA LEU A 404 10.96 -4.93 -50.49
C LEU A 404 11.73 -3.73 -51.04
N ALA A 405 12.71 -3.21 -50.30
CA ALA A 405 13.61 -2.16 -50.78
C ALA A 405 14.43 -2.61 -52.00
N LYS A 406 14.97 -3.84 -52.00
CA LYS A 406 15.67 -4.41 -53.16
C LYS A 406 14.76 -4.55 -54.37
N LEU A 407 13.54 -5.07 -54.19
CA LEU A 407 12.56 -5.18 -55.26
C LEU A 407 12.15 -3.80 -55.80
N GLY A 408 11.97 -2.81 -54.92
CA GLY A 408 11.69 -1.43 -55.31
C GLY A 408 12.81 -0.81 -56.15
N LEU A 409 14.07 -1.04 -55.76
CA LEU A 409 15.24 -0.62 -56.54
C LEU A 409 15.33 -1.33 -57.90
N HIS A 410 15.06 -2.65 -57.95
CA HIS A 410 15.03 -3.40 -59.20
C HIS A 410 13.93 -2.91 -60.13
N LEU A 411 12.72 -2.68 -59.61
CA LEU A 411 11.59 -2.17 -60.37
C LEU A 411 11.89 -0.76 -60.92
N ALA A 412 12.44 0.12 -60.09
CA ALA A 412 12.85 1.46 -60.53
C ALA A 412 13.95 1.39 -61.60
N SER A 413 14.93 0.49 -61.45
CA SER A 413 15.97 0.27 -62.46
C SER A 413 15.38 -0.23 -63.78
N HIS A 414 14.48 -1.21 -63.74
CA HIS A 414 13.85 -1.78 -64.93
C HIS A 414 12.93 -0.76 -65.61
N SER A 415 12.17 0.03 -64.84
CA SER A 415 11.38 1.14 -65.37
C SER A 415 12.27 2.14 -66.11
N ARG A 416 13.39 2.57 -65.52
CA ARG A 416 14.33 3.49 -66.19
C ARG A 416 14.94 2.89 -67.45
N GLN A 417 15.25 1.59 -67.45
CA GLN A 417 15.76 0.90 -68.63
C GLN A 417 14.71 0.84 -69.74
N HIS A 418 13.45 0.56 -69.39
CA HIS A 418 12.34 0.55 -70.33
C HIS A 418 12.05 1.96 -70.88
N ASP A 419 12.00 2.97 -70.02
CA ASP A 419 11.82 4.37 -70.41
C ASP A 419 12.97 4.83 -71.32
N ALA A 420 14.21 4.46 -71.00
CA ALA A 420 15.37 4.75 -71.84
C ALA A 420 15.33 4.00 -73.19
N ALA A 421 14.78 2.80 -73.25
CA ALA A 421 14.61 2.04 -74.49
C ALA A 421 13.55 2.66 -75.42
N LEU A 422 12.52 3.30 -74.85
CA LEU A 422 11.45 3.96 -75.59
C LEU A 422 11.75 5.44 -75.93
N GLN A 423 12.77 6.04 -75.32
CA GLN A 423 13.13 7.44 -75.53
C GLN A 423 14.39 7.57 -76.37
N HIS A 424 14.24 8.19 -77.53
CA HIS A 424 15.35 8.59 -78.38
C HIS A 424 15.77 10.01 -78.03
N THR A 425 17.02 10.17 -77.60
CA THR A 425 17.59 11.48 -77.28
C THR A 425 18.67 11.86 -78.30
N ILE A 426 18.52 13.01 -78.93
CA ILE A 426 19.49 13.58 -79.86
C ILE A 426 19.99 14.92 -79.32
N LEU A 427 21.31 15.11 -79.39
CA LEU A 427 21.96 16.39 -79.13
C LEU A 427 22.22 17.09 -80.46
N LEU A 428 21.59 18.24 -80.68
CA LEU A 428 21.76 19.04 -81.90
C LEU A 428 22.33 20.42 -81.54
N ASP A 429 23.00 21.06 -82.50
CA ASP A 429 23.47 22.43 -82.29
C ASP A 429 22.28 23.37 -82.02
N SER A 430 22.41 24.21 -81.00
CA SER A 430 21.37 25.14 -80.59
C SER A 430 21.09 26.20 -81.64
N SER A 431 22.04 26.42 -82.57
CA SER A 431 21.92 27.31 -83.73
C SER A 431 21.25 26.65 -84.95
N ASN A 432 20.90 25.36 -84.86
CA ASN A 432 20.28 24.66 -85.97
C ASN A 432 18.83 25.13 -86.16
N ALA A 433 18.44 25.40 -87.41
CA ALA A 433 17.09 25.85 -87.77
C ALA A 433 15.98 24.91 -87.27
N VAL A 434 16.26 23.61 -87.16
CA VAL A 434 15.31 22.63 -86.59
C VAL A 434 15.07 22.91 -85.11
N CYS A 435 16.11 23.23 -84.33
CA CYS A 435 15.96 23.59 -82.92
C CYS A 435 15.16 24.88 -82.75
N ASP A 436 15.38 25.88 -83.61
CA ASP A 436 14.64 27.14 -83.55
C ASP A 436 13.17 26.95 -83.89
N ALA A 437 12.85 26.15 -84.91
CA ALA A 437 11.47 25.81 -85.25
C ALA A 437 10.74 25.09 -84.11
N MET A 438 11.40 24.12 -83.47
CA MET A 438 10.85 23.39 -82.33
C MET A 438 10.62 24.30 -81.11
N ARG A 439 11.60 25.18 -80.79
CA ARG A 439 11.45 26.14 -79.68
C ARG A 439 10.33 27.13 -79.95
N PHE A 440 10.27 27.67 -81.16
CA PHE A 440 9.24 28.61 -81.58
C PHE A 440 7.85 27.97 -81.44
N ALA A 441 7.67 26.74 -81.92
CA ALA A 441 6.40 26.02 -81.78
C ALA A 441 6.03 25.73 -80.32
N GLY A 442 7.01 25.33 -79.50
CA GLY A 442 6.82 25.11 -78.07
C GLY A 442 6.43 26.40 -77.32
N GLN A 443 7.12 27.50 -77.61
CA GLN A 443 6.84 28.83 -77.05
C GLN A 443 5.46 29.33 -77.48
N HIS A 444 5.16 29.26 -78.78
CA HIS A 444 3.87 29.69 -79.32
C HIS A 444 2.71 28.88 -78.71
N SER A 445 2.87 27.57 -78.52
CA SER A 445 1.88 26.75 -77.82
C SER A 445 1.70 27.18 -76.35
N GLY A 446 2.80 27.48 -75.66
CA GLY A 446 2.77 27.99 -74.28
C GLY A 446 2.09 29.37 -74.17
N GLU A 447 2.42 30.30 -75.06
CA GLU A 447 1.87 31.65 -75.12
C GLU A 447 0.38 31.64 -75.46
N ALA A 448 -0.03 30.88 -76.47
CA ALA A 448 -1.43 30.71 -76.83
C ALA A 448 -2.26 30.12 -75.68
N LYS A 449 -1.69 29.15 -74.94
CA LYS A 449 -2.33 28.62 -73.72
C LYS A 449 -2.45 29.67 -72.62
N SER A 450 -1.44 30.52 -72.44
CA SER A 450 -1.49 31.65 -71.49
C SER A 450 -2.53 32.71 -71.87
N ASN A 451 -2.74 32.91 -73.18
CA ASN A 451 -3.72 33.83 -73.74
C ASN A 451 -5.14 33.24 -73.85
N LYS A 452 -5.38 32.05 -73.27
CA LYS A 452 -6.67 31.32 -73.32
C LYS A 452 -7.16 31.06 -74.76
N GLN A 453 -6.27 30.95 -75.73
CA GLN A 453 -6.64 30.46 -77.06
C GLN A 453 -6.86 28.95 -76.99
N GLU A 454 -7.96 28.47 -77.57
CA GLU A 454 -8.29 27.05 -77.67
C GLU A 454 -7.38 26.37 -78.72
N LEU A 455 -6.15 26.07 -78.31
CA LEU A 455 -5.28 25.18 -79.06
C LEU A 455 -5.68 23.72 -78.80
N THR A 456 -5.98 22.99 -79.87
CA THR A 456 -6.30 21.56 -79.83
C THR A 456 -5.03 20.71 -79.82
N GLY A 457 -4.59 20.33 -78.62
CA GLY A 457 -3.50 19.36 -78.43
C GLY A 457 -2.48 19.75 -77.37
N ALA A 458 -1.63 18.80 -76.99
CA ALA A 458 -0.55 19.04 -76.06
C ALA A 458 0.62 19.77 -76.74
N PRO A 459 1.42 20.57 -76.01
CA PRO A 459 2.54 21.33 -76.58
C PRO A 459 3.54 20.49 -77.38
N HIS A 460 3.80 19.26 -76.93
CA HIS A 460 4.73 18.36 -77.62
C HIS A 460 4.22 17.89 -79.00
N HIS A 461 2.90 17.89 -79.26
CA HIS A 461 2.37 17.62 -80.59
C HIS A 461 2.73 18.73 -81.59
N TYR A 462 2.67 19.99 -81.14
CA TYR A 462 3.09 21.15 -81.94
C TYR A 462 4.61 21.14 -82.20
N VAL A 463 5.39 20.77 -81.17
CA VAL A 463 6.84 20.62 -81.29
C VAL A 463 7.20 19.49 -82.28
N TRP A 464 6.46 18.36 -82.26
CA TRP A 464 6.61 17.29 -83.25
C TRP A 464 6.27 17.74 -84.67
N ALA A 465 5.12 18.41 -84.86
CA ALA A 465 4.72 18.91 -86.17
C ALA A 465 5.78 19.89 -86.74
N ALA A 466 6.28 20.80 -85.91
CA ALA A 466 7.32 21.75 -86.28
C ALA A 466 8.66 21.05 -86.61
N LEU A 467 9.03 20.01 -85.85
CA LEU A 467 10.20 19.18 -86.14
C LEU A 467 10.09 18.53 -87.52
N VAL A 468 8.97 17.87 -87.82
CA VAL A 468 8.74 17.20 -89.11
C VAL A 468 8.80 18.21 -90.26
N GLN A 469 8.12 19.35 -90.14
CA GLN A 469 8.14 20.41 -91.15
C GLN A 469 9.54 20.99 -91.35
N ALA A 470 10.28 21.26 -90.27
CA ALA A 470 11.64 21.77 -90.34
C ALA A 470 12.57 20.78 -91.06
N LEU A 471 12.44 19.48 -90.83
CA LEU A 471 13.23 18.45 -91.51
C LEU A 471 12.87 18.28 -92.99
N VAL A 472 11.60 18.49 -93.38
CA VAL A 472 11.17 18.52 -94.78
C VAL A 472 11.81 19.70 -95.53
N LEU A 473 11.86 20.86 -94.88
CA LEU A 473 12.45 22.09 -95.44
C LEU A 473 13.99 22.11 -95.37
N ALA A 474 14.59 21.31 -94.48
CA ALA A 474 16.03 21.31 -94.29
C ALA A 474 16.79 20.91 -95.58
N PRO A 475 17.85 21.65 -95.98
CA PRO A 475 18.61 21.35 -97.18
C PRO A 475 19.43 20.06 -97.05
N THR A 476 19.77 19.65 -95.83
CA THR A 476 20.62 18.49 -95.51
C THR A 476 19.90 17.14 -95.55
N SER A 477 18.56 17.11 -95.58
CA SER A 477 17.79 15.86 -95.59
C SER A 477 17.77 15.21 -96.97
N SER A 478 17.89 13.87 -97.03
CA SER A 478 17.78 13.11 -98.28
C SER A 478 16.38 13.19 -98.90
N ALA A 479 16.27 13.02 -100.22
CA ALA A 479 14.99 13.05 -100.93
C ALA A 479 14.00 11.97 -100.46
N GLU A 480 14.51 10.80 -100.07
CA GLU A 480 13.71 9.70 -99.52
C GLU A 480 13.07 10.10 -98.17
N ILE A 481 13.88 10.65 -97.25
CA ILE A 481 13.40 11.13 -95.94
C ILE A 481 12.38 12.24 -96.14
N LYS A 482 12.65 13.21 -97.02
CA LYS A 482 11.72 14.31 -97.32
C LYS A 482 10.38 13.81 -97.84
N THR A 483 10.39 12.83 -98.74
CA THR A 483 9.16 12.25 -99.30
C THR A 483 8.32 11.56 -98.22
N ALA A 484 8.97 10.72 -97.39
CA ALA A 484 8.30 10.01 -96.29
C ALA A 484 7.72 10.97 -95.24
N LEU A 485 8.50 11.96 -94.81
CA LEU A 485 8.06 12.96 -93.82
C LEU A 485 6.95 13.87 -94.37
N LYS A 486 7.02 14.24 -95.66
CA LYS A 486 5.98 15.04 -96.31
C LYS A 486 4.66 14.26 -96.41
N GLN A 487 4.72 12.99 -96.82
CA GLN A 487 3.54 12.13 -96.87
C GLN A 487 2.89 11.98 -95.48
N TYR A 488 3.70 11.84 -94.42
CA TYR A 488 3.20 11.80 -93.06
C TYR A 488 2.58 13.14 -92.64
N ALA A 489 3.23 14.27 -92.93
CA ALA A 489 2.70 15.60 -92.62
C ALA A 489 1.35 15.86 -93.31
N ASP A 490 1.18 15.41 -94.55
CA ASP A 490 -0.07 15.55 -95.31
C ASP A 490 -1.20 14.67 -94.74
N GLN A 491 -0.87 13.58 -94.03
CA GLN A 491 -1.83 12.67 -93.38
C GLN A 491 -2.29 13.14 -91.99
N VAL A 492 -1.59 14.10 -91.38
CA VAL A 492 -1.90 14.62 -90.04
C VAL A 492 -2.55 16.00 -90.18
N PRO A 493 -3.89 16.09 -90.24
CA PRO A 493 -4.59 17.36 -90.53
C PRO A 493 -4.50 18.35 -89.36
N ALA A 494 -4.30 17.88 -88.13
CA ALA A 494 -4.20 18.71 -86.95
C ALA A 494 -3.29 18.07 -85.87
N PRO A 495 -2.61 18.88 -85.03
CA PRO A 495 -1.77 18.37 -83.94
C PRO A 495 -2.51 17.51 -82.91
N SER A 496 -3.83 17.66 -82.75
CA SER A 496 -4.64 16.79 -81.90
C SER A 496 -4.71 15.34 -82.39
N ALA A 497 -4.59 15.10 -83.71
CA ALA A 497 -4.57 13.75 -84.27
C ALA A 497 -3.33 12.93 -83.85
N LEU A 498 -2.31 13.59 -83.28
CA LEU A 498 -1.06 12.97 -82.82
C LEU A 498 -1.14 12.40 -81.40
N GLU A 499 -2.24 12.61 -80.66
CA GLU A 499 -2.35 12.27 -79.25
C GLU A 499 -2.12 10.79 -78.93
N SER A 500 -2.57 9.89 -79.81
CA SER A 500 -2.34 8.45 -79.64
C SER A 500 -0.95 7.99 -80.11
N SER A 501 -0.26 8.83 -80.88
CA SER A 501 0.91 8.44 -81.69
C SER A 501 2.22 9.00 -81.15
N ILE A 502 2.20 10.17 -80.51
CA ILE A 502 3.39 10.87 -80.02
C ILE A 502 3.27 11.04 -78.52
N TRP A 503 4.06 10.29 -77.76
CA TRP A 503 4.03 10.34 -76.29
C TRP A 503 4.89 11.47 -75.73
N VAL A 504 6.07 11.69 -76.34
CA VAL A 504 7.01 12.73 -75.91
C VAL A 504 7.71 13.32 -77.13
N CYS A 505 7.68 14.64 -77.27
CA CYS A 505 8.54 15.38 -78.18
C CYS A 505 8.89 16.72 -77.54
N THR A 506 10.10 16.81 -76.99
CA THR A 506 10.53 17.99 -76.25
C THR A 506 11.89 18.46 -76.71
N ILE A 507 12.12 19.77 -76.62
CA ILE A 507 13.42 20.38 -76.81
C ILE A 507 13.79 21.13 -75.54
N ALA A 508 14.98 20.85 -75.02
CA ALA A 508 15.54 21.51 -73.85
C ALA A 508 16.98 21.91 -74.12
N ARG A 509 17.50 22.87 -73.36
CA ARG A 509 18.94 23.18 -73.38
C ARG A 509 19.71 21.97 -72.86
N ALA A 510 20.74 21.53 -73.57
CA ALA A 510 21.62 20.47 -73.09
C ALA A 510 22.61 21.02 -72.04
N PHE A 511 23.39 20.14 -71.42
CA PHE A 511 24.47 20.55 -70.50
C PHE A 511 25.54 21.37 -71.23
N ALA A 512 25.90 20.98 -72.45
CA ALA A 512 26.74 21.76 -73.34
C ALA A 512 26.01 23.04 -73.78
N LYS A 513 26.62 24.22 -73.57
CA LYS A 513 25.95 25.52 -73.72
C LYS A 513 25.44 25.81 -75.12
N ASP A 514 26.08 25.21 -76.12
CA ASP A 514 25.82 25.31 -77.56
C ASP A 514 24.93 24.18 -78.09
N LYS A 515 24.56 23.18 -77.28
CA LYS A 515 23.72 22.06 -77.71
C LYS A 515 22.33 22.09 -77.10
N SER A 516 21.38 21.56 -77.86
CA SER A 516 20.00 21.33 -77.45
C SER A 516 19.70 19.86 -77.46
N ARG A 517 19.02 19.41 -76.40
CA ARG A 517 18.57 18.05 -76.22
C ARG A 517 17.16 17.92 -76.75
N ILE A 518 16.99 17.10 -77.77
CA ILE A 518 15.70 16.70 -78.33
C ILE A 518 15.38 15.30 -77.80
N THR A 519 14.25 15.15 -77.12
CA THR A 519 13.77 13.86 -76.60
C THR A 519 12.50 13.47 -77.33
N LEU A 520 12.53 12.29 -77.96
CA LEU A 520 11.44 11.74 -78.76
C LEU A 520 11.00 10.39 -78.20
N SER A 521 9.70 10.18 -78.07
CA SER A 521 9.09 8.89 -77.78
C SER A 521 7.76 8.82 -78.52
N VAL A 522 7.57 7.77 -79.32
CA VAL A 522 6.41 7.61 -80.20
C VAL A 522 5.86 6.19 -80.08
N ASP A 523 4.60 6.03 -80.41
CA ASP A 523 3.95 4.74 -80.54
C ASP A 523 4.53 3.92 -81.72
N ALA A 524 4.40 2.59 -81.64
CA ALA A 524 4.87 1.67 -82.67
C ALA A 524 4.29 1.98 -84.07
N SER A 525 3.07 2.51 -84.14
CA SER A 525 2.41 2.92 -85.40
C SER A 525 3.18 3.98 -86.19
N VAL A 526 4.03 4.78 -85.53
CA VAL A 526 4.80 5.88 -86.15
C VAL A 526 6.31 5.60 -86.12
N SER A 527 6.73 4.39 -85.77
CA SER A 527 8.15 3.97 -85.67
C SER A 527 8.94 4.20 -86.97
N ALA A 528 8.38 3.86 -88.14
CA ALA A 528 9.05 4.08 -89.43
C ALA A 528 9.29 5.57 -89.76
N ILE A 529 8.39 6.44 -89.28
CA ILE A 529 8.53 7.89 -89.42
C ILE A 529 9.55 8.40 -88.42
N LEU A 530 9.55 7.90 -87.18
CA LEU A 530 10.60 8.23 -86.21
C LEU A 530 11.99 7.87 -86.73
N ASP A 531 12.20 6.71 -87.35
CA ASP A 531 13.49 6.35 -87.96
C ASP A 531 13.92 7.33 -89.06
N SER A 532 12.95 7.90 -89.78
CA SER A 532 13.20 8.93 -90.79
C SER A 532 13.54 10.28 -90.16
N VAL A 533 12.87 10.64 -89.06
CA VAL A 533 13.17 11.82 -88.23
C VAL A 533 14.57 11.72 -87.62
N LEU A 534 14.90 10.58 -87.01
CA LEU A 534 16.22 10.35 -86.38
C LEU A 534 17.34 10.44 -87.42
N ARG A 535 17.18 9.81 -88.59
CA ARG A 535 18.16 9.94 -89.69
C ARG A 535 18.27 11.37 -90.19
N GLY A 536 17.15 12.10 -90.32
CA GLY A 536 17.14 13.51 -90.69
C GLY A 536 17.89 14.39 -89.66
N LEU A 537 17.68 14.14 -88.37
CA LEU A 537 18.36 14.84 -87.28
C LEU A 537 19.87 14.55 -87.26
N VAL A 538 20.28 13.30 -87.53
CA VAL A 538 21.71 12.95 -87.66
C VAL A 538 22.35 13.65 -88.85
N LEU A 539 21.68 13.67 -90.01
CA LEU A 539 22.14 14.41 -91.19
C LEU A 539 22.21 15.92 -90.97
N ALA A 540 21.40 16.45 -90.05
CA ALA A 540 21.46 17.85 -89.61
C ALA A 540 22.62 18.15 -88.63
N GLY A 541 23.49 17.16 -88.35
CA GLY A 541 24.61 17.29 -87.41
C GLY A 541 24.25 16.92 -85.97
N GLY A 542 23.13 16.21 -85.77
CA GLY A 542 22.73 15.69 -84.47
C GLY A 542 23.52 14.44 -84.08
N MET A 543 23.86 14.33 -82.80
CA MET A 543 24.47 13.13 -82.23
C MET A 543 23.45 12.37 -81.39
N SER A 544 23.35 11.06 -81.60
CA SER A 544 22.55 10.21 -80.72
C SER A 544 23.19 10.14 -79.34
N SER A 545 22.39 10.25 -78.28
CA SER A 545 22.86 10.15 -76.89
C SER A 545 23.63 8.84 -76.63
N MET A 546 23.30 7.77 -77.34
CA MET A 546 24.01 6.49 -77.25
C MET A 546 25.40 6.52 -77.88
N GLU A 547 25.62 7.35 -78.89
CA GLU A 547 26.94 7.56 -79.50
C GLU A 547 27.80 8.50 -78.66
N PHE A 548 27.19 9.54 -78.08
CA PHE A 548 27.87 10.47 -77.16
C PHE A 548 28.42 9.74 -75.93
N LEU A 549 27.69 8.78 -75.36
CA LEU A 549 28.15 7.97 -74.22
C LEU A 549 29.25 6.96 -74.57
N ARG A 550 29.45 6.63 -75.86
CA ARG A 550 30.46 5.67 -76.31
C ARG A 550 31.83 6.27 -76.56
N ASP A 551 31.98 7.60 -76.56
CA ASP A 551 33.28 8.26 -76.70
C ASP A 551 33.77 8.81 -75.35
N PRO A 552 34.41 7.98 -74.50
CA PRO A 552 34.89 8.39 -73.18
C PRO A 552 36.07 9.38 -73.25
N ARG A 553 36.53 9.78 -74.45
CA ARG A 553 37.71 10.65 -74.63
C ARG A 553 37.39 12.15 -74.70
N GLN A 554 36.12 12.55 -74.63
CA GLN A 554 35.71 13.96 -74.70
C GLN A 554 35.20 14.55 -73.37
N ASN A 555 35.26 13.80 -72.26
CA ASN A 555 35.02 14.35 -70.92
C ASN A 555 36.34 14.63 -70.19
#